data_AF-M0B9T2-F1
#
_entry.id   AF-M0B9T2-F1
#
_cell.length_a   1.000
_cell.length_b   1.000
_cell.length_c   1.000
_cell.angle_alpha   90.00
_cell.angle_beta   90.00
_cell.angle_gamma   90.00
#
_symmetry.space_group_name_H-M   'P 1'
#
loop_
_entity.id
_entity.type
_entity.pdbx_description
1 polymer ?
#
loop_
_entity_poly.entity_id
_entity_poly.type
_entity_poly.pdbx_seq_one_letter_code
_entity_poly.pdbx_strand_id
1 'polypeptide(L)'
;MAGNENAVQRSLTGDVRLDGGEATPIELRGADDVYVRADAVDGRLTIFDPEYVFTDVPTEGEHVDRDDVRTVMAGDIEDGYVDRVDGDVLVTEAEDVFVEHGAAEHVSTVGAEQVFFDDAAAPTRSPDDYEVSVSGWQQRHSVRDPRDGVSIRGGKNELTVTDARHDLTVYVTGWGNDVRIEGQAIDATVYVVGRENRVSVGPYVTATIGAESGYDNELEADPLPPEALIETTREDAYGEAFFGRHKITYQEPAPDKEWCPNCGESADAVITRKQRDAFFLCSRPIRTYDSGDGAFECEHCTPFATGQVELSPDERKRILG
;
A
#
# COMPACT_ATOMS: atom_id res chain seq x y z
N MET A 1 30.05 -15.32 -23.93
CA MET A 1 30.99 -16.19 -23.18
C MET A 1 30.32 -17.56 -23.06
N ALA A 2 31.06 -18.66 -23.23
CA ALA A 2 30.48 -20.01 -23.29
C ALA A 2 30.45 -20.59 -21.87
N GLY A 3 29.26 -20.80 -21.30
CA GLY A 3 29.12 -21.41 -19.97
C GLY A 3 29.40 -22.92 -19.97
N ASN A 4 29.19 -23.57 -18.83
CA ASN A 4 29.46 -25.00 -18.65
C ASN A 4 28.71 -25.89 -19.66
N GLU A 5 29.44 -26.46 -20.62
CA GLU A 5 28.88 -27.36 -21.65
C GLU A 5 28.24 -28.64 -21.08
N ASN A 6 28.54 -28.99 -19.83
CA ASN A 6 27.98 -30.15 -19.13
C ASN A 6 26.79 -29.81 -18.23
N ALA A 7 26.35 -28.56 -18.18
CA ALA A 7 25.19 -28.17 -17.39
C ALA A 7 23.92 -28.85 -17.91
N VAL A 8 23.04 -29.24 -16.99
CA VAL A 8 21.71 -29.76 -17.32
C VAL A 8 20.88 -28.61 -17.89
N GLN A 9 20.47 -28.73 -19.14
CA GLN A 9 19.63 -27.74 -19.82
C GLN A 9 18.15 -28.11 -19.68
N ARG A 10 17.33 -27.19 -19.18
CA ARG A 10 15.87 -27.32 -19.17
C ARG A 10 15.25 -26.17 -19.96
N SER A 11 14.38 -26.53 -20.90
CA SER A 11 13.56 -25.58 -21.66
C SER A 11 12.17 -25.49 -21.02
N LEU A 12 11.77 -24.29 -20.61
CA LEU A 12 10.54 -24.00 -19.89
C LEU A 12 9.70 -22.94 -20.64
N THR A 13 8.43 -22.83 -20.30
CA THR A 13 7.49 -21.85 -20.89
C THR A 13 6.51 -21.35 -19.85
N GLY A 14 6.17 -20.05 -19.90
CA GLY A 14 5.30 -19.41 -18.90
C GLY A 14 6.00 -19.25 -17.55
N ASP A 15 5.22 -19.19 -16.48
CA ASP A 15 5.74 -19.01 -15.12
C ASP A 15 6.55 -20.23 -14.65
N VAL A 16 7.72 -19.98 -14.05
CA VAL A 16 8.62 -21.01 -13.53
C VAL A 16 8.93 -20.78 -12.06
N ARG A 17 9.06 -21.87 -11.30
CA ARG A 17 9.36 -21.83 -9.86
C ARG A 17 10.61 -22.66 -9.58
N LEU A 18 11.55 -22.10 -8.82
CA LEU A 18 12.71 -22.79 -8.25
C LEU A 18 12.44 -23.06 -6.76
N ASP A 19 12.03 -24.27 -6.44
CA ASP A 19 11.67 -24.72 -5.09
C ASP A 19 12.59 -25.84 -4.55
N GLY A 20 13.64 -26.18 -5.31
CA GLY A 20 14.71 -27.11 -4.94
C GLY A 20 14.66 -28.44 -5.69
N GLY A 21 15.77 -29.18 -5.65
CA GLY A 21 15.92 -30.49 -6.31
C GLY A 21 16.80 -30.47 -7.57
N GLU A 22 17.15 -29.30 -8.05
CA GLU A 22 18.16 -29.08 -9.10
C GLU A 22 19.59 -29.15 -8.55
N ALA A 23 20.54 -29.43 -9.44
CA ALA A 23 21.95 -29.33 -9.10
C ALA A 23 22.39 -27.86 -9.12
N THR A 24 22.88 -27.35 -8.00
CA THR A 24 23.40 -25.99 -7.83
C THR A 24 24.88 -25.88 -8.23
N PRO A 25 25.36 -24.71 -8.73
CA PRO A 25 24.62 -23.48 -9.01
C PRO A 25 23.59 -23.58 -10.14
N ILE A 26 22.48 -22.83 -10.02
CA ILE A 26 21.40 -22.77 -11.03
C ILE A 26 21.44 -21.43 -11.75
N GLU A 27 21.32 -21.43 -13.07
CA GLU A 27 21.06 -20.24 -13.87
C GLU A 27 19.59 -20.21 -14.29
N LEU A 28 18.87 -19.14 -13.96
CA LEU A 28 17.57 -18.78 -14.52
C LEU A 28 17.79 -17.66 -15.54
N ARG A 29 17.46 -17.92 -16.80
CA ARG A 29 17.81 -17.02 -17.91
C ARG A 29 16.61 -16.62 -18.74
N GLY A 30 16.49 -15.32 -19.01
CA GLY A 30 15.56 -14.78 -19.99
C GLY A 30 14.11 -14.82 -19.53
N ALA A 31 13.85 -14.60 -18.24
CA ALA A 31 12.50 -14.38 -17.71
C ALA A 31 12.19 -12.88 -17.77
N ASP A 32 10.95 -12.50 -18.01
CA ASP A 32 10.55 -11.09 -18.01
C ASP A 32 10.69 -10.53 -16.58
N ASP A 33 9.93 -11.05 -15.63
CA ASP A 33 10.01 -10.65 -14.21
C ASP A 33 10.57 -11.80 -13.35
N VAL A 34 11.56 -11.53 -12.50
CA VAL A 34 12.08 -12.52 -11.53
C VAL A 34 11.92 -12.02 -10.10
N TYR A 35 11.21 -12.79 -9.28
CA TYR A 35 11.04 -12.51 -7.87
C TYR A 35 11.83 -13.52 -7.01
N VAL A 36 12.68 -13.00 -6.12
CA VAL A 36 13.49 -13.78 -5.19
C VAL A 36 13.03 -13.51 -3.76
N ARG A 37 12.40 -14.51 -3.14
CA ARG A 37 11.88 -14.41 -1.77
C ARG A 37 13.00 -14.35 -0.74
N ALA A 38 12.71 -13.81 0.44
CA ALA A 38 13.49 -14.02 1.65
C ALA A 38 13.79 -15.51 1.90
N ASP A 39 15.02 -15.79 2.36
CA ASP A 39 15.58 -17.12 2.61
C ASP A 39 15.49 -18.10 1.43
N ALA A 40 15.42 -17.57 0.19
CA ALA A 40 15.29 -18.41 -0.99
C ALA A 40 16.62 -19.01 -1.45
N VAL A 41 17.76 -18.35 -1.19
CA VAL A 41 19.07 -18.76 -1.70
C VAL A 41 20.03 -18.94 -0.53
N ASP A 42 20.40 -20.19 -0.24
CA ASP A 42 21.37 -20.52 0.84
C ASP A 42 22.79 -20.02 0.52
N GLY A 43 23.09 -19.84 -0.77
CA GLY A 43 24.37 -19.34 -1.26
C GLY A 43 24.32 -17.87 -1.68
N ARG A 44 25.00 -17.56 -2.79
CA ARG A 44 25.00 -16.24 -3.40
C ARG A 44 23.90 -16.12 -4.46
N LEU A 45 23.20 -14.99 -4.45
CA LEU A 45 22.37 -14.53 -5.56
C LEU A 45 23.18 -13.60 -6.45
N THR A 46 23.28 -13.91 -7.74
CA THR A 46 23.92 -13.04 -8.74
C THR A 46 22.94 -12.68 -9.82
N ILE A 47 22.80 -11.38 -10.07
CA ILE A 47 21.90 -10.81 -11.06
C ILE A 47 22.78 -10.16 -12.12
N PHE A 48 22.70 -10.67 -13.35
CA PHE A 48 23.58 -10.26 -14.44
C PHE A 48 22.79 -9.78 -15.65
N ASP A 49 23.07 -8.54 -16.07
CA ASP A 49 22.47 -7.88 -17.22
C ASP A 49 20.93 -7.82 -17.16
N PRO A 50 20.30 -7.44 -16.03
CA PRO A 50 18.88 -7.15 -16.02
C PRO A 50 18.60 -5.76 -16.62
N GLU A 51 17.36 -5.47 -17.01
CA GLU A 51 16.94 -4.08 -17.21
C GLU A 51 16.93 -3.36 -15.84
N TYR A 52 16.05 -3.77 -14.92
CA TYR A 52 15.96 -3.18 -13.59
C TYR A 52 16.11 -4.18 -12.43
N VAL A 53 16.65 -3.69 -11.31
CA VAL A 53 16.67 -4.42 -10.04
C VAL A 53 16.01 -3.57 -8.97
N PHE A 54 15.05 -4.15 -8.25
CA PHE A 54 14.34 -3.55 -7.14
C PHE A 54 14.70 -4.28 -5.85
N THR A 55 15.31 -3.56 -4.92
CA THR A 55 15.72 -4.16 -3.64
C THR A 55 15.84 -3.11 -2.53
N ASP A 56 15.82 -3.58 -1.29
CA ASP A 56 16.18 -2.84 -0.08
C ASP A 56 17.46 -3.41 0.56
N VAL A 57 18.15 -4.33 -0.14
CA VAL A 57 19.42 -4.94 0.26
C VAL A 57 20.56 -4.31 -0.55
N PRO A 58 21.67 -3.92 0.08
CA PRO A 58 22.82 -3.43 -0.65
C PRO A 58 23.37 -4.53 -1.57
N THR A 59 23.66 -4.16 -2.82
CA THR A 59 24.20 -5.09 -3.81
C THR A 59 25.70 -4.91 -3.97
N GLU A 60 26.39 -6.03 -4.15
CA GLU A 60 27.81 -6.09 -4.48
C GLU A 60 28.02 -6.09 -6.00
N GLY A 61 29.20 -5.71 -6.48
CA GLY A 61 29.55 -5.71 -7.91
C GLY A 61 30.39 -6.93 -8.33
N GLU A 62 30.36 -8.02 -7.58
CA GLU A 62 31.21 -9.18 -7.83
C GLU A 62 30.59 -10.10 -8.90
N HIS A 63 31.41 -10.55 -9.84
CA HIS A 63 30.99 -11.38 -10.96
C HIS A 63 31.10 -12.87 -10.61
N VAL A 64 30.08 -13.66 -10.92
CA VAL A 64 30.14 -15.13 -10.79
C VAL A 64 30.55 -15.78 -12.10
N ASP A 65 31.41 -16.79 -11.99
CA ASP A 65 31.89 -17.59 -13.12
C ASP A 65 30.77 -18.50 -13.64
N ARG A 66 30.28 -18.23 -14.85
CA ARG A 66 29.23 -19.05 -15.51
C ARG A 66 29.72 -20.47 -15.83
N ASP A 67 31.03 -20.73 -15.73
CA ASP A 67 31.61 -22.07 -15.96
C ASP A 67 31.29 -23.06 -14.82
N ASP A 68 30.82 -22.56 -13.66
CA ASP A 68 30.46 -23.39 -12.51
C ASP A 68 28.97 -23.81 -12.49
N VAL A 69 28.13 -23.20 -13.34
CA VAL A 69 26.68 -23.50 -13.42
C VAL A 69 26.45 -24.97 -13.72
N ARG A 70 25.57 -25.62 -12.96
CA ARG A 70 25.25 -27.05 -13.11
C ARG A 70 23.88 -27.28 -13.72
N THR A 71 22.95 -26.34 -13.57
CA THR A 71 21.61 -26.40 -14.16
C THR A 71 21.27 -25.06 -14.80
N VAL A 72 20.80 -25.07 -16.05
CA VAL A 72 20.33 -23.88 -16.76
C VAL A 72 18.82 -24.04 -17.05
N MET A 73 18.04 -23.10 -16.57
CA MET A 73 16.61 -22.94 -16.82
C MET A 73 16.42 -21.78 -17.80
N ALA A 74 15.93 -22.07 -18.99
CA ALA A 74 15.73 -21.06 -20.04
C ALA A 74 14.53 -21.44 -20.92
N GLY A 75 14.12 -20.57 -21.83
CA GLY A 75 13.02 -20.82 -22.76
C GLY A 75 12.20 -19.56 -22.96
N ASP A 76 10.91 -19.72 -23.21
CA ASP A 76 9.96 -18.61 -23.31
C ASP A 76 9.31 -18.41 -21.93
N ILE A 77 10.12 -18.02 -20.95
CA ILE A 77 9.72 -17.87 -19.54
C ILE A 77 9.07 -16.49 -19.38
N GLU A 78 7.85 -16.46 -18.85
CA GLU A 78 7.18 -15.20 -18.50
C GLU A 78 7.76 -14.73 -17.17
N ASP A 79 7.37 -15.35 -16.05
CA ASP A 79 7.87 -14.98 -14.72
C ASP A 79 8.73 -16.08 -14.07
N GLY A 80 9.72 -15.67 -13.28
CA GLY A 80 10.56 -16.54 -12.46
C GLY A 80 10.35 -16.34 -10.96
N TYR A 81 10.06 -17.41 -10.22
CA TYR A 81 9.89 -17.38 -8.77
C TYR A 81 10.98 -18.21 -8.09
N VAL A 82 11.89 -17.57 -7.38
CA VAL A 82 12.95 -18.23 -6.61
C VAL A 82 12.50 -18.35 -5.16
N ASP A 83 12.18 -19.56 -4.74
CA ASP A 83 11.59 -19.85 -3.43
C ASP A 83 12.54 -20.58 -2.48
N ARG A 84 13.30 -21.56 -2.99
CA ARG A 84 14.28 -22.31 -2.20
C ARG A 84 15.31 -22.98 -3.10
N VAL A 85 16.57 -22.68 -2.87
CA VAL A 85 17.73 -23.25 -3.56
C VAL A 85 18.86 -23.45 -2.55
N ASP A 86 19.34 -24.69 -2.41
CA ASP A 86 20.39 -25.09 -1.44
C ASP A 86 21.82 -24.62 -1.84
N GLY A 87 21.95 -23.57 -2.64
CA GLY A 87 23.23 -23.09 -3.18
C GLY A 87 23.05 -21.86 -4.05
N ASP A 88 24.04 -21.56 -4.90
CA ASP A 88 24.06 -20.30 -5.66
C ASP A 88 23.01 -20.26 -6.78
N VAL A 89 22.47 -19.05 -7.01
CA VAL A 89 21.54 -18.74 -8.08
C VAL A 89 22.08 -17.60 -8.92
N LEU A 90 22.06 -17.79 -10.24
CA LEU A 90 22.34 -16.76 -11.24
C LEU A 90 21.03 -16.43 -11.96
N VAL A 91 20.61 -15.17 -11.90
CA VAL A 91 19.54 -14.62 -12.74
C VAL A 91 20.20 -13.83 -13.86
N THR A 92 19.96 -14.23 -15.11
CA THR A 92 20.65 -13.64 -16.26
C THR A 92 19.66 -13.19 -17.33
N GLU A 93 19.92 -12.01 -17.92
CA GLU A 93 19.11 -11.50 -19.04
C GLU A 93 17.60 -11.41 -18.70
N ALA A 94 17.27 -11.12 -17.44
CA ALA A 94 15.89 -10.86 -17.03
C ALA A 94 15.51 -9.41 -17.37
N GLU A 95 14.24 -9.09 -17.61
CA GLU A 95 13.86 -7.66 -17.70
C GLU A 95 13.96 -7.06 -16.29
N ASP A 96 13.14 -7.52 -15.35
CA ASP A 96 13.13 -7.00 -13.98
C ASP A 96 13.44 -8.05 -12.92
N VAL A 97 14.14 -7.65 -11.86
CA VAL A 97 14.42 -8.52 -10.72
C VAL A 97 14.04 -7.86 -9.40
N PHE A 98 13.16 -8.52 -8.64
CA PHE A 98 12.68 -8.08 -7.34
C PHE A 98 13.32 -8.95 -6.25
N VAL A 99 14.14 -8.34 -5.40
CA VAL A 99 14.91 -9.05 -4.37
C VAL A 99 14.47 -8.60 -2.99
N GLU A 100 13.92 -9.53 -2.23
CA GLU A 100 13.53 -9.26 -0.86
C GLU A 100 14.70 -9.13 0.10
N HIS A 101 14.46 -8.39 1.20
CA HIS A 101 15.33 -8.42 2.35
C HIS A 101 15.57 -9.85 2.83
N GLY A 102 16.85 -10.25 2.93
CA GLY A 102 17.23 -11.60 3.35
C GLY A 102 17.08 -12.67 2.28
N ALA A 103 16.91 -12.32 1.00
CA ALA A 103 16.81 -13.30 -0.09
C ALA A 103 18.04 -14.21 -0.23
N ALA A 104 19.23 -13.69 0.09
CA ALA A 104 20.51 -14.39 0.09
C ALA A 104 21.45 -13.74 1.11
N GLU A 105 22.49 -14.46 1.55
CA GLU A 105 23.57 -13.87 2.38
C GLU A 105 24.34 -12.79 1.60
N HIS A 106 24.52 -13.01 0.30
CA HIS A 106 25.18 -12.08 -0.62
C HIS A 106 24.34 -11.89 -1.89
N VAL A 107 24.07 -10.64 -2.23
CA VAL A 107 23.42 -10.22 -3.47
C VAL A 107 24.43 -9.46 -4.32
N SER A 108 24.72 -9.95 -5.52
CA SER A 108 25.58 -9.27 -6.49
C SER A 108 24.78 -8.84 -7.70
N THR A 109 24.90 -7.58 -8.12
CA THR A 109 24.26 -7.05 -9.32
C THR A 109 25.31 -6.49 -10.27
N VAL A 110 25.31 -6.98 -11.50
CA VAL A 110 26.27 -6.60 -12.53
C VAL A 110 25.53 -6.29 -13.83
N GLY A 111 25.77 -5.11 -14.40
CA GLY A 111 25.23 -4.76 -15.73
C GLY A 111 23.77 -4.29 -15.76
N ALA A 112 23.12 -4.12 -14.60
CA ALA A 112 21.77 -3.55 -14.55
C ALA A 112 21.72 -2.15 -15.18
N GLU A 113 20.67 -1.84 -15.96
CA GLU A 113 20.47 -0.48 -16.45
C GLU A 113 20.18 0.48 -15.30
N GLN A 114 19.37 0.03 -14.33
CA GLN A 114 19.13 0.75 -13.08
C GLN A 114 18.94 -0.21 -11.89
N VAL A 115 19.52 0.15 -10.75
CA VAL A 115 19.24 -0.48 -9.47
C VAL A 115 18.47 0.52 -8.61
N PHE A 116 17.22 0.20 -8.30
CA PHE A 116 16.42 0.90 -7.30
C PHE A 116 16.77 0.31 -5.94
N PHE A 117 17.39 1.13 -5.11
CA PHE A 117 17.81 0.77 -3.76
C PHE A 117 17.56 1.93 -2.80
N ASP A 118 16.81 1.63 -1.74
CA ASP A 118 16.64 2.49 -0.57
C ASP A 118 16.63 1.59 0.68
N ASP A 119 17.61 1.77 1.56
CA ASP A 119 17.70 0.99 2.80
C ASP A 119 16.60 1.37 3.80
N ALA A 120 16.00 2.56 3.66
CA ALA A 120 14.83 2.95 4.43
C ALA A 120 13.55 2.20 4.00
N ALA A 121 13.55 1.61 2.80
CA ALA A 121 12.45 0.76 2.32
C ALA A 121 12.48 -0.64 2.94
N ALA A 122 13.57 -1.01 3.64
CA ALA A 122 13.67 -2.27 4.35
C ALA A 122 12.57 -2.39 5.40
N PRO A 123 11.96 -3.57 5.56
CA PRO A 123 10.90 -3.76 6.53
C PRO A 123 11.45 -3.52 7.95
N THR A 124 10.68 -2.82 8.79
CA THR A 124 11.09 -2.50 10.17
C THR A 124 11.08 -3.73 11.09
N ARG A 125 10.59 -4.87 10.60
CA ARG A 125 10.49 -6.17 11.27
C ARG A 125 10.72 -7.29 10.25
N SER A 126 10.95 -8.52 10.71
CA SER A 126 11.06 -9.64 9.77
C SER A 126 9.74 -9.82 9.01
N PRO A 127 9.78 -10.16 7.70
CA PRO A 127 8.68 -10.77 6.97
C PRO A 127 7.71 -11.67 7.76
N ASP A 128 8.27 -12.57 8.59
CA ASP A 128 7.51 -13.56 9.34
C ASP A 128 6.89 -13.00 10.63
N ASP A 129 7.29 -11.79 11.03
CA ASP A 129 6.74 -11.09 12.19
C ASP A 129 5.45 -10.33 11.87
N TYR A 130 5.10 -10.20 10.57
CA TYR A 130 3.82 -9.65 10.14
C TYR A 130 2.71 -10.68 10.35
N GLU A 131 1.58 -10.25 10.91
CA GLU A 131 0.42 -11.14 11.16
C GLU A 131 -0.12 -11.75 9.86
N VAL A 132 0.01 -11.02 8.75
CA VAL A 132 -0.37 -11.48 7.42
C VAL A 132 0.77 -11.29 6.44
N SER A 133 1.10 -12.38 5.75
CA SER A 133 2.01 -12.39 4.61
C SER A 133 1.32 -13.06 3.43
N VAL A 134 1.25 -12.35 2.30
CA VAL A 134 0.76 -12.87 1.02
C VAL A 134 1.95 -12.89 0.06
N SER A 135 2.23 -14.05 -0.52
CA SER A 135 3.34 -14.22 -1.46
C SER A 135 2.92 -15.01 -2.68
N GLY A 136 3.36 -14.60 -3.88
CA GLY A 136 3.19 -15.36 -5.11
C GLY A 136 2.65 -14.51 -6.26
N TRP A 137 1.85 -15.14 -7.13
CA TRP A 137 1.23 -14.51 -8.30
C TRP A 137 -0.29 -14.55 -8.19
N GLN A 138 -0.96 -13.43 -8.46
CA GLN A 138 -2.43 -13.35 -8.53
C GLN A 138 -3.13 -13.96 -7.30
N GLN A 139 -2.48 -13.90 -6.14
CA GLN A 139 -3.08 -14.34 -4.89
C GLN A 139 -4.09 -13.30 -4.43
N ARG A 140 -5.19 -13.75 -3.83
CA ARG A 140 -6.19 -12.89 -3.22
C ARG A 140 -6.36 -13.26 -1.77
N HIS A 141 -6.25 -12.29 -0.87
CA HIS A 141 -6.40 -12.51 0.55
C HIS A 141 -7.20 -11.39 1.22
N SER A 142 -7.91 -11.73 2.29
CA SER A 142 -8.55 -10.75 3.15
C SER A 142 -8.31 -11.08 4.62
N VAL A 143 -8.00 -10.05 5.40
CA VAL A 143 -7.78 -10.14 6.85
C VAL A 143 -8.64 -9.10 7.56
N ARG A 144 -8.98 -9.40 8.82
CA ARG A 144 -9.70 -8.49 9.70
C ARG A 144 -8.82 -8.10 10.88
N ASP A 145 -8.70 -6.80 11.13
CA ASP A 145 -8.06 -6.20 12.31
C ASP A 145 -6.65 -6.74 12.64
N PRO A 146 -5.70 -6.75 11.69
CA PRO A 146 -4.32 -7.17 11.97
C PRO A 146 -3.64 -6.18 12.93
N ARG A 147 -2.78 -6.69 13.80
CA ARG A 147 -2.10 -5.90 14.84
C ARG A 147 -0.66 -5.58 14.51
N ASP A 148 0.02 -6.49 13.84
CA ASP A 148 1.46 -6.43 13.62
C ASP A 148 1.84 -6.04 12.19
N GLY A 149 0.89 -5.49 11.44
CA GLY A 149 1.06 -5.06 10.05
C GLY A 149 0.77 -6.15 9.04
N VAL A 150 0.99 -5.84 7.76
CA VAL A 150 0.76 -6.75 6.64
C VAL A 150 1.90 -6.67 5.62
N SER A 151 2.18 -7.80 4.97
CA SER A 151 3.14 -7.89 3.88
C SER A 151 2.51 -8.56 2.65
N ILE A 152 2.75 -7.99 1.47
CA ILE A 152 2.31 -8.52 0.18
C ILE A 152 3.49 -8.54 -0.79
N ARG A 153 3.67 -9.67 -1.48
CA ARG A 153 4.91 -9.97 -2.18
C ARG A 153 4.71 -10.76 -3.47
N GLY A 154 5.53 -10.46 -4.47
CA GLY A 154 5.47 -11.08 -5.79
C GLY A 154 4.66 -10.22 -6.75
N GLY A 155 3.90 -10.83 -7.64
CA GLY A 155 3.24 -10.11 -8.72
C GLY A 155 1.71 -10.17 -8.69
N LYS A 156 1.06 -9.04 -8.94
CA LYS A 156 -0.39 -8.94 -9.17
C LYS A 156 -1.26 -9.52 -8.04
N ASN A 157 -0.78 -9.50 -6.80
CA ASN A 157 -1.54 -9.99 -5.66
C ASN A 157 -2.52 -8.91 -5.16
N GLU A 158 -3.61 -9.34 -4.52
CA GLU A 158 -4.61 -8.47 -3.91
C GLU A 158 -4.74 -8.78 -2.41
N LEU A 159 -4.65 -7.76 -1.56
CA LEU A 159 -4.88 -7.87 -0.12
C LEU A 159 -5.91 -6.85 0.35
N THR A 160 -6.97 -7.32 1.02
CA THR A 160 -7.95 -6.44 1.68
C THR A 160 -7.89 -6.58 3.20
N VAL A 161 -7.52 -5.51 3.87
CA VAL A 161 -7.59 -5.36 5.34
C VAL A 161 -8.92 -4.71 5.70
N THR A 162 -9.66 -5.31 6.61
CA THR A 162 -10.96 -4.83 7.08
C THR A 162 -10.98 -4.58 8.58
N ASP A 163 -11.79 -3.62 9.04
CA ASP A 163 -11.96 -3.28 10.44
C ASP A 163 -10.64 -3.04 11.21
N ALA A 164 -9.62 -2.45 10.57
CA ALA A 164 -8.37 -2.16 11.25
C ALA A 164 -8.56 -1.13 12.38
N ARG A 165 -8.05 -1.44 13.57
CA ARG A 165 -8.15 -0.59 14.79
C ARG A 165 -6.80 -0.17 15.36
N HIS A 166 -5.72 -0.57 14.71
CA HIS A 166 -4.34 -0.34 15.13
C HIS A 166 -3.57 0.25 13.97
N ASP A 167 -2.54 1.05 14.28
CA ASP A 167 -1.62 1.57 13.27
C ASP A 167 -0.94 0.41 12.55
N LEU A 168 -0.81 0.53 11.24
CA LEU A 168 -0.34 -0.56 10.39
C LEU A 168 0.97 -0.18 9.71
N THR A 169 1.91 -1.13 9.71
CA THR A 169 3.00 -1.13 8.75
C THR A 169 2.60 -2.02 7.58
N VAL A 170 2.70 -1.50 6.37
CA VAL A 170 2.35 -2.18 5.12
C VAL A 170 3.64 -2.30 4.31
N TYR A 171 4.06 -3.52 4.02
CA TYR A 171 5.26 -3.78 3.21
C TYR A 171 4.88 -4.46 1.90
N VAL A 172 5.17 -3.81 0.78
CA VAL A 172 4.81 -4.23 -0.57
C VAL A 172 6.08 -4.50 -1.38
N THR A 173 6.25 -5.71 -1.87
CA THR A 173 7.43 -6.08 -2.68
C THR A 173 7.03 -6.75 -3.99
N GLY A 174 7.61 -6.35 -5.11
CA GLY A 174 7.29 -6.89 -6.43
C GLY A 174 6.48 -5.93 -7.29
N TRP A 175 5.54 -6.43 -8.10
CA TRP A 175 4.89 -5.60 -9.12
C TRP A 175 3.38 -5.78 -9.20
N GLY A 176 2.67 -4.71 -9.52
CA GLY A 176 1.23 -4.76 -9.80
C GLY A 176 0.37 -5.20 -8.61
N ASN A 177 0.89 -5.16 -7.38
CA ASN A 177 0.13 -5.58 -6.21
C ASN A 177 -0.89 -4.50 -5.81
N ASP A 178 -2.06 -4.92 -5.33
CA ASP A 178 -3.14 -4.05 -4.86
C ASP A 178 -3.43 -4.32 -3.38
N VAL A 179 -3.35 -3.28 -2.54
CA VAL A 179 -3.67 -3.35 -1.12
C VAL A 179 -4.79 -2.36 -0.80
N ARG A 180 -5.90 -2.86 -0.25
CA ARG A 180 -7.02 -2.04 0.26
C ARG A 180 -7.06 -2.10 1.78
N ILE A 181 -7.03 -0.95 2.46
CA ILE A 181 -7.08 -0.86 3.93
C ILE A 181 -8.30 -0.08 4.40
N GLU A 182 -9.20 -0.79 5.07
CA GLU A 182 -10.38 -0.23 5.72
C GLU A 182 -10.22 -0.26 7.24
N GLY A 183 -10.46 0.88 7.89
CA GLY A 183 -10.29 1.03 9.33
C GLY A 183 -10.92 2.31 9.87
N GLN A 184 -10.73 2.59 11.16
CA GLN A 184 -11.18 3.82 11.80
C GLN A 184 -10.07 4.43 12.65
N ALA A 185 -9.70 5.68 12.32
CA ALA A 185 -8.72 6.46 13.08
C ALA A 185 -7.39 5.71 13.27
N ILE A 186 -6.86 5.16 12.18
CA ILE A 186 -5.57 4.47 12.14
C ILE A 186 -4.60 5.18 11.19
N ASP A 187 -3.31 5.09 11.52
CA ASP A 187 -2.22 5.51 10.64
C ASP A 187 -1.58 4.30 9.96
N ALA A 188 -1.48 4.32 8.63
CA ALA A 188 -0.83 3.30 7.81
C ALA A 188 0.49 3.84 7.24
N THR A 189 1.62 3.22 7.61
CA THR A 189 2.93 3.52 7.01
C THR A 189 3.25 2.46 5.95
N VAL A 190 3.41 2.90 4.71
CA VAL A 190 3.62 2.04 3.55
C VAL A 190 5.09 2.08 3.12
N TYR A 191 5.67 0.91 2.93
CA TYR A 191 7.02 0.71 2.40
C TYR A 191 6.91 -0.11 1.12
N VAL A 192 7.52 0.36 0.03
CA VAL A 192 7.39 -0.27 -1.28
C VAL A 192 8.76 -0.57 -1.88
N VAL A 193 8.93 -1.78 -2.40
CA VAL A 193 10.10 -2.21 -3.18
C VAL A 193 9.60 -2.84 -4.48
N GLY A 194 9.66 -2.12 -5.59
CA GLY A 194 9.17 -2.58 -6.88
C GLY A 194 8.37 -1.53 -7.65
N ARG A 195 7.50 -1.96 -8.57
CA ARG A 195 6.81 -1.04 -9.49
C ARG A 195 5.32 -1.32 -9.64
N GLU A 196 4.56 -0.31 -10.07
CA GLU A 196 3.14 -0.44 -10.39
C GLU A 196 2.27 -0.97 -9.22
N ASN A 197 2.73 -0.82 -7.99
CA ASN A 197 1.97 -1.25 -6.83
C ASN A 197 1.01 -0.15 -6.37
N ARG A 198 -0.19 -0.55 -5.96
CA ARG A 198 -1.24 0.35 -5.52
C ARG A 198 -1.64 0.05 -4.09
N VAL A 199 -1.63 1.06 -3.24
CA VAL A 199 -2.20 1.01 -1.90
C VAL A 199 -3.34 2.02 -1.83
N SER A 200 -4.53 1.57 -1.47
CA SER A 200 -5.73 2.38 -1.32
C SER A 200 -6.28 2.29 0.10
N VAL A 201 -6.54 3.43 0.72
CA VAL A 201 -6.99 3.51 2.12
C VAL A 201 -8.37 4.15 2.23
N GLY A 202 -9.12 3.73 3.25
CA GLY A 202 -10.48 4.19 3.45
C GLY A 202 -10.52 5.61 3.99
N PRO A 203 -11.69 6.25 3.97
CA PRO A 203 -11.83 7.67 4.31
C PRO A 203 -11.47 8.04 5.76
N TYR A 204 -11.29 7.04 6.62
CA TYR A 204 -10.94 7.20 8.04
C TYR A 204 -9.55 6.64 8.37
N VAL A 205 -8.74 6.37 7.35
CA VAL A 205 -7.37 5.87 7.47
C VAL A 205 -6.44 6.93 6.91
N THR A 206 -5.48 7.37 7.71
CA THR A 206 -4.41 8.22 7.20
C THR A 206 -3.27 7.32 6.74
N ALA A 207 -2.72 7.58 5.56
CA ALA A 207 -1.62 6.77 5.03
C ALA A 207 -0.46 7.64 4.57
N THR A 208 0.75 7.13 4.70
CA THR A 208 1.97 7.80 4.26
C THR A 208 2.95 6.78 3.72
N ILE A 209 3.63 7.11 2.63
CA ILE A 209 4.78 6.35 2.15
C ILE A 209 5.97 6.68 3.05
N GLY A 210 6.45 5.69 3.79
CA GLY A 210 7.64 5.80 4.63
C GLY A 210 8.91 5.85 3.80
N ALA A 211 9.04 4.92 2.85
CA ALA A 211 10.11 4.86 1.87
C ALA A 211 9.69 4.05 0.64
N GLU A 212 10.35 4.28 -0.48
CA GLU A 212 10.06 3.67 -1.77
C GLU A 212 11.36 3.36 -2.52
N SER A 213 11.52 2.10 -2.92
CA SER A 213 12.58 1.63 -3.80
C SER A 213 11.95 1.14 -5.12
N GLY A 214 11.72 2.07 -6.05
CA GLY A 214 11.10 1.76 -7.34
C GLY A 214 10.42 2.96 -7.99
N TYR A 215 9.40 2.70 -8.80
CA TYR A 215 8.65 3.75 -9.52
C TYR A 215 7.22 3.32 -9.86
N ASP A 216 6.40 4.29 -10.26
CA ASP A 216 4.97 4.10 -10.60
C ASP A 216 4.15 3.40 -9.51
N ASN A 217 4.54 3.56 -8.24
CA ASN A 217 3.74 3.12 -7.11
C ASN A 217 2.78 4.22 -6.67
N GLU A 218 1.58 3.83 -6.25
CA GLU A 218 0.49 4.75 -5.94
C GLU A 218 -0.02 4.53 -4.53
N LEU A 219 -0.21 5.63 -3.80
CA LEU A 219 -0.93 5.67 -2.54
C LEU A 219 -2.15 6.58 -2.70
N GLU A 220 -3.34 6.01 -2.62
CA GLU A 220 -4.61 6.70 -2.76
C GLU A 220 -5.42 6.62 -1.46
N ALA A 221 -6.13 7.70 -1.14
CA ALA A 221 -7.08 7.73 -0.02
C ALA A 221 -8.47 8.05 -0.56
N ASP A 222 -9.46 7.27 -0.11
CA ASP A 222 -10.86 7.54 -0.43
C ASP A 222 -11.30 8.86 0.21
N PRO A 223 -12.11 9.68 -0.49
CA PRO A 223 -12.59 10.95 0.05
C PRO A 223 -13.52 10.71 1.24
N LEU A 224 -13.43 11.58 2.25
CA LEU A 224 -14.35 11.56 3.38
C LEU A 224 -15.81 11.69 2.91
N PRO A 225 -16.73 10.80 3.33
CA PRO A 225 -18.14 10.97 2.99
C PRO A 225 -18.73 12.17 3.74
N PRO A 226 -19.59 13.02 3.13
CA PRO A 226 -20.22 14.15 3.80
C PRO A 226 -20.99 13.78 5.08
N GLU A 227 -21.53 12.57 5.13
CA GLU A 227 -22.23 12.03 6.30
C GLU A 227 -21.34 11.95 7.54
N ALA A 228 -20.02 11.81 7.37
CA ALA A 228 -19.06 11.79 8.48
C ALA A 228 -19.04 13.13 9.24
N LEU A 229 -19.37 14.24 8.57
CA LEU A 229 -19.40 15.57 9.18
C LEU A 229 -20.73 15.90 9.87
N ILE A 230 -21.76 15.05 9.71
CA ILE A 230 -23.10 15.32 10.20
C ILE A 230 -23.24 14.85 11.64
N GLU A 231 -23.32 15.79 12.58
CA GLU A 231 -23.63 15.51 13.99
C GLU A 231 -25.13 15.36 14.23
N THR A 232 -25.96 16.11 13.50
CA THR A 232 -27.42 16.10 13.69
C THR A 232 -28.12 16.16 12.35
N THR A 233 -28.83 15.07 12.00
CA THR A 233 -29.62 15.03 10.78
C THR A 233 -30.91 15.84 10.93
N ARG A 234 -31.59 16.11 9.81
CA ARG A 234 -32.94 16.70 9.84
C ARG A 234 -33.90 15.85 10.65
N GLU A 235 -33.82 14.52 10.51
CA GLU A 235 -34.74 13.61 11.19
C GLU A 235 -34.57 13.67 12.70
N ASP A 236 -33.32 13.67 13.17
CA ASP A 236 -32.99 13.80 14.60
C ASP A 236 -33.54 15.13 15.16
N ALA A 237 -33.21 16.25 14.51
CA ALA A 237 -33.65 17.57 14.94
C ALA A 237 -35.18 17.73 14.94
N TYR A 238 -35.89 17.04 14.05
CA TYR A 238 -37.36 17.11 13.96
C TYR A 238 -37.99 16.19 14.99
N GLY A 239 -37.38 15.03 15.26
CA GLY A 239 -37.81 14.06 16.26
C GLY A 239 -37.97 14.68 17.64
N GLU A 240 -37.07 15.59 18.02
CA GLU A 240 -37.12 16.30 19.30
C GLU A 240 -38.24 17.36 19.39
N ALA A 241 -38.74 17.85 18.26
CA ALA A 241 -39.70 18.95 18.18
C ALA A 241 -41.16 18.46 18.03
N PHE A 242 -41.71 17.74 19.03
CA PHE A 242 -43.03 17.11 18.91
C PHE A 242 -44.20 18.10 18.74
N PHE A 243 -44.28 19.15 19.57
CA PHE A 243 -45.37 20.15 19.51
C PHE A 243 -44.89 21.53 19.94
N GLY A 244 -45.42 22.57 19.30
CA GLY A 244 -45.15 23.97 19.64
C GLY A 244 -44.12 24.63 18.72
N ARG A 245 -43.75 25.87 19.01
CA ARG A 245 -42.74 26.60 18.25
C ARG A 245 -41.34 26.20 18.71
N HIS A 246 -40.53 25.71 17.79
CA HIS A 246 -39.15 25.31 18.03
C HIS A 246 -38.22 25.95 17.01
N LYS A 247 -37.03 26.32 17.48
CA LYS A 247 -35.93 26.74 16.63
C LYS A 247 -34.91 25.60 16.62
N ILE A 248 -34.80 24.92 15.50
CA ILE A 248 -33.96 23.73 15.32
C ILE A 248 -32.82 24.02 14.36
N THR A 249 -31.72 23.28 14.52
CA THR A 249 -30.54 23.32 13.66
C THR A 249 -30.23 21.89 13.25
N TYR A 250 -29.86 21.68 11.98
CA TYR A 250 -29.50 20.38 11.44
C TYR A 250 -28.51 20.54 10.28
N GLN A 251 -27.80 19.48 9.92
CA GLN A 251 -26.86 19.46 8.81
C GLN A 251 -27.36 18.56 7.67
N GLU A 252 -26.99 18.89 6.44
CA GLU A 252 -27.22 18.08 5.24
C GLU A 252 -25.98 18.10 4.34
N PRO A 253 -25.71 17.03 3.56
CA PRO A 253 -24.67 17.05 2.54
C PRO A 253 -24.87 18.20 1.54
N ALA A 254 -23.76 18.80 1.08
CA ALA A 254 -23.73 19.78 0.01
C ALA A 254 -22.93 19.22 -1.19
N PRO A 255 -23.47 18.21 -1.92
CA PRO A 255 -22.73 17.45 -2.92
C PRO A 255 -22.35 18.25 -4.17
N ASP A 256 -22.86 19.47 -4.33
CA ASP A 256 -22.54 20.39 -5.42
C ASP A 256 -21.34 21.30 -5.11
N LYS A 257 -20.58 21.00 -4.03
CA LYS A 257 -19.45 21.80 -3.55
C LYS A 257 -18.18 20.97 -3.51
N GLU A 258 -17.22 21.33 -4.37
CA GLU A 258 -15.85 20.77 -4.39
C GLU A 258 -14.86 21.60 -3.53
N TRP A 259 -15.33 22.73 -3.01
CA TRP A 259 -14.57 23.65 -2.15
C TRP A 259 -15.50 24.17 -1.07
N CYS A 260 -14.95 24.41 0.12
CA CYS A 260 -15.72 24.89 1.26
C CYS A 260 -15.94 26.40 1.17
N PRO A 261 -17.19 26.91 1.01
CA PRO A 261 -17.44 28.35 0.92
C PRO A 261 -17.11 29.13 2.20
N ASN A 262 -16.95 28.44 3.34
CA ASN A 262 -16.68 29.06 4.63
C ASN A 262 -15.18 29.33 4.85
N CYS A 263 -14.31 28.34 4.63
CA CYS A 263 -12.87 28.49 4.80
C CYS A 263 -12.11 28.74 3.49
N GLY A 264 -12.71 28.46 2.33
CA GLY A 264 -12.09 28.63 1.01
C GLY A 264 -11.15 27.50 0.57
N GLU A 265 -10.94 26.49 1.42
CA GLU A 265 -10.12 25.30 1.12
C GLU A 265 -10.86 24.34 0.18
N SER A 266 -10.07 23.58 -0.60
CA SER A 266 -10.58 22.33 -1.21
C SER A 266 -11.00 21.38 -0.08
N ALA A 267 -12.05 20.61 -0.30
CA ALA A 267 -12.54 19.68 0.72
C ALA A 267 -13.08 18.41 0.10
N ASP A 268 -12.81 17.28 0.75
CA ASP A 268 -13.37 15.97 0.41
C ASP A 268 -14.86 15.92 0.73
N ALA A 269 -15.26 16.60 1.81
CA ALA A 269 -16.64 16.63 2.29
C ALA A 269 -17.09 18.07 2.59
N VAL A 270 -18.25 18.44 2.06
CA VAL A 270 -18.91 19.69 2.42
C VAL A 270 -20.34 19.41 2.87
N ILE A 271 -20.70 19.97 4.03
CA ILE A 271 -22.06 19.98 4.55
C ILE A 271 -22.57 21.40 4.71
N THR A 272 -23.88 21.56 4.80
CA THR A 272 -24.52 22.83 5.13
C THR A 272 -25.32 22.71 6.41
N ARG A 273 -25.05 23.61 7.35
CA ARG A 273 -25.86 23.81 8.55
C ARG A 273 -27.06 24.67 8.21
N LYS A 274 -28.23 24.13 8.50
CA LYS A 274 -29.53 24.76 8.30
C LYS A 274 -30.17 25.05 9.64
N GLN A 275 -30.86 26.18 9.71
CA GLN A 275 -31.63 26.59 10.87
C GLN A 275 -33.09 26.78 10.46
N ARG A 276 -34.03 26.30 11.27
CA ARG A 276 -35.46 26.48 11.03
C ARG A 276 -36.18 26.82 12.32
N ASP A 277 -36.89 27.95 12.31
CA ASP A 277 -37.85 28.31 13.34
C ASP A 277 -39.25 28.01 12.80
N ALA A 278 -39.92 27.02 13.38
CA ALA A 278 -41.24 26.59 12.92
C ALA A 278 -42.13 26.17 14.09
N PHE A 279 -43.45 26.22 13.87
CA PHE A 279 -44.40 25.52 14.70
C PHE A 279 -44.49 24.07 14.23
N PHE A 280 -44.28 23.14 15.15
CA PHE A 280 -44.33 21.70 14.91
C PHE A 280 -45.60 21.10 15.50
N LEU A 281 -46.12 20.09 14.80
CA LEU A 281 -47.19 19.22 15.26
C LEU A 281 -46.83 17.79 14.85
N CYS A 282 -46.71 16.90 15.83
CA CYS A 282 -46.22 15.53 15.64
C CYS A 282 -44.87 15.50 14.90
N SER A 283 -43.90 16.31 15.34
CA SER A 283 -42.55 16.39 14.76
C SER A 283 -42.50 16.84 13.29
N ARG A 284 -43.61 17.34 12.76
CA ARG A 284 -43.69 17.91 11.41
C ARG A 284 -43.87 19.42 11.49
N PRO A 285 -43.05 20.21 10.80
CA PRO A 285 -43.24 21.65 10.75
C PRO A 285 -44.51 21.95 9.96
N ILE A 286 -45.49 22.60 10.60
CA ILE A 286 -46.76 23.02 9.97
C ILE A 286 -46.76 24.50 9.60
N ARG A 287 -45.88 25.31 10.22
CA ARG A 287 -45.69 26.71 9.86
C ARG A 287 -44.26 27.14 10.14
N THR A 288 -43.53 27.53 9.10
CA THR A 288 -42.19 28.13 9.22
C THR A 288 -42.31 29.63 9.46
N TYR A 289 -41.59 30.13 10.47
CA TYR A 289 -41.46 31.56 10.77
C TYR A 289 -40.17 32.13 10.19
N ASP A 290 -39.08 31.37 10.27
CA ASP A 290 -37.76 31.75 9.77
C ASP A 290 -36.98 30.51 9.32
N SER A 291 -36.09 30.70 8.34
CA SER A 291 -35.19 29.68 7.84
C SER A 291 -33.87 30.31 7.44
N GLY A 292 -32.78 29.80 7.99
CA GLY A 292 -31.42 30.16 7.59
C GLY A 292 -30.76 28.97 6.90
N ASP A 293 -30.19 29.23 5.73
CA ASP A 293 -29.30 28.32 5.02
C ASP A 293 -27.95 29.02 4.80
N GLY A 294 -26.88 28.27 4.55
CA GLY A 294 -25.63 28.82 4.01
C GLY A 294 -24.47 28.96 5.00
N ALA A 295 -24.57 28.39 6.21
CA ALA A 295 -23.36 28.08 6.97
C ALA A 295 -22.80 26.76 6.43
N PHE A 296 -21.71 26.84 5.68
CA PHE A 296 -21.03 25.66 5.14
C PHE A 296 -19.92 25.21 6.08
N GLU A 297 -19.76 23.90 6.20
CA GLU A 297 -18.75 23.25 7.03
C GLU A 297 -18.08 22.15 6.19
N CYS A 298 -16.80 21.94 6.42
CA CYS A 298 -16.01 20.84 5.87
C CYS A 298 -15.17 20.19 6.96
N GLU A 299 -14.39 19.17 6.62
CA GLU A 299 -13.46 18.48 7.52
C GLU A 299 -12.42 19.40 8.15
N HIS A 300 -12.03 20.49 7.47
CA HIS A 300 -11.13 21.50 8.04
C HIS A 300 -11.84 22.46 9.00
N CYS A 301 -13.13 22.73 8.80
CA CYS A 301 -13.92 23.55 9.72
C CYS A 301 -14.36 22.78 10.97
N THR A 302 -14.42 21.44 10.88
CA THR A 302 -15.12 20.58 11.84
C THR A 302 -14.30 19.31 12.11
N PRO A 303 -13.30 19.38 13.01
CA PRO A 303 -12.34 18.28 13.23
C PRO A 303 -12.92 17.08 14.00
N PHE A 304 -14.23 17.04 14.25
CA PHE A 304 -14.85 15.90 14.95
C PHE A 304 -14.74 14.60 14.15
N ALA A 305 -14.79 14.68 12.81
CA ALA A 305 -14.75 13.51 11.93
C ALA A 305 -13.33 12.99 11.62
N THR A 306 -12.32 13.87 11.67
CA THR A 306 -10.93 13.58 11.29
C THR A 306 -9.99 13.45 12.49
N GLY A 307 -10.50 13.61 13.71
CA GLY A 307 -9.70 13.66 14.93
C GLY A 307 -9.16 15.07 15.21
N GLN A 308 -8.94 15.38 16.50
CA GLN A 308 -8.34 16.67 16.85
C GLN A 308 -6.88 16.68 16.39
N VAL A 309 -6.54 17.62 15.49
CA VAL A 309 -5.15 17.96 15.19
C VAL A 309 -4.53 18.55 16.46
N GLU A 310 -3.86 17.72 17.26
CA GLU A 310 -3.05 18.18 18.37
C GLU A 310 -1.72 18.67 17.84
N LEU A 311 -1.51 19.99 17.85
CA LEU A 311 -0.19 20.57 17.59
C LEU A 311 0.82 19.99 18.60
N SER A 312 1.95 19.51 18.10
CA SER A 312 3.07 19.10 18.94
C SER A 312 3.57 20.29 19.78
N PRO A 313 4.23 20.06 20.93
CA PRO A 313 4.79 21.12 21.75
C PRO A 313 5.72 22.08 20.97
N ASP A 314 6.46 21.55 20.00
CA ASP A 314 7.38 22.31 19.17
C ASP A 314 6.68 23.16 18.12
N GLU A 315 5.56 22.70 17.57
CA GLU A 315 4.70 23.50 16.68
C GLU A 315 3.98 24.60 17.46
N ARG A 316 3.47 24.29 18.66
CA ARG A 316 2.88 25.31 19.55
C ARG A 316 3.87 26.41 19.87
N LYS A 317 5.13 26.04 20.16
CA LYS A 317 6.20 27.00 20.45
C LYS A 317 6.58 27.84 19.22
N ARG A 318 6.62 27.25 18.02
CA ARG A 318 6.86 27.98 16.76
C ARG A 318 5.77 28.99 16.44
N ILE A 319 4.52 28.67 16.72
CA ILE A 319 3.36 29.51 16.40
C ILE A 319 3.14 30.59 17.47
N LEU A 320 3.36 30.29 18.75
CA LEU A 320 3.05 31.19 19.86
C LEU A 320 4.23 32.03 20.37
N GLY A 321 5.46 31.73 19.94
CA GLY A 321 6.69 32.44 20.37
C GLY A 321 7.32 31.86 21.62
#